data_AF-A0A4D6LQT1-F1
#
_entry.id   AF-A0A4D6LQT1-F1
#
_cell.length_a   1.000
_cell.length_b   1.000
_cell.length_c   1.000
_cell.angle_alpha   90.00
_cell.angle_beta   90.00
_cell.angle_gamma   90.00
#
_symmetry.space_group_name_H-M   'P 1'
#
loop_
_entity.id
_entity.type
_entity.pdbx_description
1 polymer ?
#
loop_
_entity_poly.entity_id
_entity_poly.type
_entity_poly.pdbx_seq_one_letter_code
_entity_poly.pdbx_strand_id
1 'polypeptide(L)'
;MANFATSFSFFTLALLALASGSNGGSIAIYWGQNGNEGSLAETCGTGNYEYAILAFLPTFGNGQTPMINLAGHCDPYSDGCTKLSSDIKSCQAKGVKVLLSLGGGAGSYSLASAQDARQVATYLWNNFLGGSSPSRPLGPAVLDGIDFDIEGGSNLYWDDLARYLKGYSNKGRKVYLTAAPQCPFPDAWIGNALKTGLFDNVWVQFYNNPPCQFSSEITNLEDAWKQWTSDIPANKIFLGLPASPAAAGSGFIDVDDLTSKVLPAIKDSSKYGGVMLWSSFFLIGYPYVSRHGGFKAKAAWMFRGGEQGLDASSEHSESANEDILMFFFQLDLATRVQYALNMEQYEAAQQLRNKLTEVEEEVIKQQQSKRGLSSKSEAQDKALSIIRLRSDLQNAVENENYALAAELRDEIFKLEAESLAASAKALAHENAQYAFRLGQKVKHKKFGYRAVICGMDPVCSESSSWMDNAQVKKLTRGSTQPFYQVLVDVRAEPNLLVAYVPEENLLTPDKPDMGSFDHPYISFLFYGVDSAGDFIPVKQLREKYNKPRHEIPIDPPNDE
;
A
#
# COMPACT_ATOMS: atom_id res chain seq x y z
N MET A 1 -58.98 21.66 -35.81
CA MET A 1 -58.65 20.90 -34.58
C MET A 1 -57.82 19.67 -34.96
N ALA A 2 -56.62 19.92 -35.48
CA ALA A 2 -55.59 18.93 -35.77
C ALA A 2 -54.26 19.60 -35.38
N ASN A 3 -53.30 18.84 -34.85
CA ASN A 3 -51.98 19.24 -34.33
C ASN A 3 -51.80 19.30 -32.80
N PHE A 4 -52.26 18.29 -32.06
CA PHE A 4 -51.77 18.09 -30.68
C PHE A 4 -51.44 16.64 -30.30
N ALA A 5 -51.52 15.67 -31.22
CA ALA A 5 -51.36 14.25 -30.90
C ALA A 5 -50.01 13.63 -31.31
N THR A 6 -49.13 14.34 -32.03
CA THR A 6 -47.87 13.77 -32.54
C THR A 6 -46.62 14.13 -31.72
N SER A 7 -46.74 14.97 -30.67
CA SER A 7 -45.58 15.39 -29.87
C SER A 7 -45.31 14.50 -28.63
N PHE A 8 -46.33 13.78 -28.14
CA PHE A 8 -46.19 12.95 -26.93
C PHE A 8 -45.51 11.60 -27.16
N SER A 9 -45.38 11.14 -28.41
CA SER A 9 -44.75 9.85 -28.73
C SER A 9 -43.24 9.95 -28.99
N PHE A 10 -42.71 11.17 -29.20
CA PHE A 10 -41.26 11.40 -29.32
C PHE A 10 -40.59 11.70 -27.98
N PHE A 11 -41.33 12.24 -27.00
CA PHE A 11 -40.80 12.51 -25.67
C PHE A 11 -40.61 11.24 -24.82
N THR A 12 -41.42 10.20 -25.04
CA THR A 12 -41.26 8.90 -24.38
C THR A 12 -40.12 8.06 -24.98
N LEU A 13 -39.79 8.20 -26.27
CA LEU A 13 -38.59 7.57 -26.84
C LEU A 13 -37.30 8.30 -26.44
N ALA A 14 -37.32 9.63 -26.25
CA ALA A 14 -36.14 10.38 -25.80
C ALA A 14 -35.77 10.11 -24.34
N LEU A 15 -36.74 9.80 -23.47
CA LEU A 15 -36.50 9.37 -22.08
C LEU A 15 -35.96 7.93 -21.98
N LEU A 16 -36.23 7.07 -22.97
CA LEU A 16 -35.60 5.74 -23.08
C LEU A 16 -34.19 5.78 -23.69
N ALA A 17 -33.83 6.85 -24.42
CA ALA A 17 -32.49 7.03 -24.98
C ALA A 17 -31.49 7.69 -24.00
N LEU A 18 -31.97 8.33 -22.93
CA LEU A 18 -31.15 8.88 -21.83
C LEU A 18 -30.86 7.87 -20.70
N ALA A 19 -31.35 6.64 -20.84
CA ALA A 19 -30.91 5.49 -20.02
C ALA A 19 -29.81 4.68 -20.73
N SER A 20 -29.12 5.27 -21.72
CA SER A 20 -27.80 4.80 -22.11
C SER A 20 -26.87 5.08 -20.93
N GLY A 21 -26.79 4.13 -20.01
CA GLY A 21 -25.80 4.15 -18.95
C GLY A 21 -24.46 4.50 -19.58
N SER A 22 -23.82 5.55 -19.06
CA SER A 22 -22.39 5.74 -19.25
C SER A 22 -21.74 4.36 -19.13
N ASN A 23 -21.03 3.88 -20.16
CA ASN A 23 -20.17 2.68 -20.10
C ASN A 23 -18.96 2.96 -19.19
N GLY A 24 -19.17 3.60 -18.04
CA GLY A 24 -18.21 3.71 -16.96
C GLY A 24 -18.11 2.34 -16.33
N GLY A 25 -16.96 1.67 -16.48
CA GLY A 25 -16.67 0.43 -15.79
C GLY A 25 -16.75 0.63 -14.27
N SER A 26 -17.17 -0.42 -13.57
CA SER A 26 -17.34 -0.42 -12.12
C SER A 26 -16.03 -0.70 -11.40
N ILE A 27 -15.92 -0.31 -10.13
CA ILE A 27 -14.75 -0.64 -9.31
C ILE A 27 -15.10 -1.73 -8.30
N ALA A 28 -14.26 -2.76 -8.24
CA ALA A 28 -14.26 -3.79 -7.21
C ALA A 28 -13.05 -3.60 -6.29
N ILE A 29 -13.24 -3.77 -4.97
CA ILE A 29 -12.18 -3.54 -3.97
C ILE A 29 -12.08 -4.71 -2.99
N TYR A 30 -10.85 -5.18 -2.74
CA TYR A 30 -10.56 -6.12 -1.65
C TYR A 30 -10.43 -5.36 -0.31
N TRP A 31 -11.06 -5.90 0.73
CA TRP A 31 -11.09 -5.34 2.09
C TRP A 31 -11.00 -6.48 3.11
N GLY A 32 -10.28 -6.26 4.22
CA GLY A 32 -10.24 -7.16 5.38
C GLY A 32 -8.85 -7.61 5.80
N GLN A 33 -7.80 -7.28 5.05
CA GLN A 33 -6.43 -7.74 5.32
C GLN A 33 -5.54 -6.73 6.05
N ASN A 34 -6.08 -5.56 6.42
CA ASN A 34 -5.38 -4.63 7.30
C ASN A 34 -6.37 -3.89 8.22
N GLY A 35 -6.21 -4.04 9.54
CA GLY A 35 -7.13 -3.44 10.54
C GLY A 35 -7.21 -1.91 10.50
N ASN A 36 -6.30 -1.24 9.80
CA ASN A 36 -6.29 0.21 9.64
C ASN A 36 -6.87 0.68 8.30
N GLU A 37 -7.47 -0.23 7.52
CA GLU A 37 -8.06 0.10 6.22
C GLU A 37 -9.47 0.71 6.29
N GLY A 38 -9.84 1.25 7.46
CA GLY A 38 -11.18 1.74 7.74
C GLY A 38 -12.21 0.62 7.89
N SER A 39 -13.38 0.97 8.39
CA SER A 39 -14.51 0.03 8.46
C SER A 39 -15.07 -0.26 7.07
N LEU A 40 -15.69 -1.43 6.91
CA LEU A 40 -16.36 -1.80 5.66
C LEU A 40 -17.47 -0.79 5.31
N ALA A 41 -18.18 -0.25 6.31
CA ALA A 41 -19.20 0.77 6.10
C ALA A 41 -18.64 2.09 5.55
N GLU A 42 -17.43 2.50 5.97
CA GLU A 42 -16.72 3.67 5.45
C GLU A 42 -16.25 3.42 4.02
N THR A 43 -15.64 2.26 3.74
CA THR A 43 -15.22 1.86 2.39
C THR A 43 -16.40 1.95 1.41
N CYS A 44 -17.54 1.34 1.74
CA CYS A 44 -18.76 1.43 0.93
C CYS A 44 -19.39 2.83 0.95
N GLY A 45 -19.14 3.63 1.98
CA GLY A 45 -19.63 5.00 2.13
C GLY A 45 -18.99 6.00 1.16
N THR A 46 -17.84 5.65 0.57
CA THR A 46 -17.16 6.48 -0.45
C THR A 46 -17.99 6.65 -1.72
N GLY A 47 -18.87 5.71 -2.04
CA GLY A 47 -19.66 5.70 -3.29
C GLY A 47 -18.86 5.30 -4.54
N ASN A 48 -17.61 4.85 -4.38
CA ASN A 48 -16.72 4.54 -5.52
C ASN A 48 -16.81 3.09 -6.01
N TYR A 49 -17.35 2.19 -5.19
CA TYR A 49 -17.25 0.75 -5.42
C TYR A 49 -18.62 0.13 -5.67
N GLU A 50 -18.72 -0.74 -6.68
CA GLU A 50 -19.91 -1.59 -6.89
C GLU A 50 -19.77 -2.94 -6.18
N TYR A 51 -18.54 -3.39 -5.95
CA TYR A 51 -18.22 -4.65 -5.29
C TYR A 51 -17.23 -4.42 -4.14
N ALA A 52 -17.55 -4.95 -2.97
CA ALA A 52 -16.64 -5.04 -1.82
C ALA A 52 -16.37 -6.52 -1.52
N ILE A 53 -15.11 -6.92 -1.53
CA ILE A 53 -14.69 -8.33 -1.45
C ILE A 53 -14.02 -8.54 -0.10
N LEU A 54 -14.67 -9.31 0.77
CA LEU A 54 -14.18 -9.63 2.11
C LEU A 54 -13.09 -10.70 2.02
N ALA A 55 -11.87 -10.29 2.31
CA ALA A 55 -10.66 -11.07 2.23
C ALA A 55 -10.20 -11.44 3.65
N PHE A 56 -10.13 -12.72 4.05
CA PHE A 56 -10.38 -13.95 3.30
C PHE A 56 -10.98 -15.06 4.16
N LEU A 57 -11.44 -16.14 3.53
CA LEU A 57 -11.53 -17.47 4.13
C LEU A 57 -10.30 -18.31 3.72
N PRO A 58 -9.15 -18.22 4.44
CA PRO A 58 -7.89 -18.86 4.04
C PRO A 58 -7.75 -20.32 4.51
N THR A 59 -8.66 -20.82 5.34
CA THR A 59 -8.62 -22.21 5.84
C THR A 59 -9.96 -22.86 5.60
N PHE A 60 -9.98 -23.94 4.80
CA PHE A 60 -11.16 -24.79 4.55
C PHE A 60 -10.77 -26.08 3.80
N GLY A 61 -11.70 -27.03 3.78
CA GLY A 61 -11.60 -28.28 3.03
C GLY A 61 -10.57 -29.27 3.60
N ASN A 62 -10.49 -30.46 3.02
CA ASN A 62 -9.72 -31.59 3.53
C ASN A 62 -10.03 -31.92 5.01
N GLY A 63 -11.30 -31.81 5.40
CA GLY A 63 -11.77 -32.06 6.78
C GLY A 63 -11.42 -30.97 7.80
N GLN A 64 -10.80 -29.87 7.39
CA GLN A 64 -10.52 -28.74 8.28
C GLN A 64 -11.80 -28.00 8.67
N THR A 65 -11.81 -27.44 9.88
CA THR A 65 -12.86 -26.48 10.27
C THR A 65 -12.56 -25.15 9.59
N PRO A 66 -13.48 -24.61 8.75
CA PRO A 66 -13.18 -23.39 8.03
C PRO A 66 -13.05 -22.18 8.96
N MET A 67 -12.03 -21.34 8.73
CA MET A 67 -11.74 -20.17 9.55
C MET A 67 -11.54 -18.95 8.67
N ILE A 68 -12.26 -17.86 8.99
CA ILE A 68 -12.10 -16.56 8.32
C ILE A 68 -10.93 -15.81 8.94
N ASN A 69 -10.24 -14.98 8.16
CA ASN A 69 -9.22 -14.07 8.64
C ASN A 69 -9.52 -12.67 8.11
N LEU A 70 -9.78 -11.73 9.03
CA LEU A 70 -10.00 -10.31 8.74
C LEU A 70 -8.94 -9.43 9.43
N ALA A 71 -7.70 -9.94 9.51
CA ALA A 71 -6.56 -9.29 10.14
C ALA A 71 -6.90 -8.67 11.50
N GLY A 72 -6.70 -7.35 11.65
CA GLY A 72 -6.95 -6.62 12.89
C GLY A 72 -8.38 -6.12 13.10
N HIS A 73 -9.32 -6.37 12.17
CA HIS A 73 -10.68 -5.81 12.25
C HIS A 73 -11.54 -6.44 13.35
N CYS A 74 -11.38 -7.75 13.53
CA CYS A 74 -12.14 -8.53 14.49
C CYS A 74 -11.50 -9.90 14.70
N ASP A 75 -11.80 -10.50 15.85
CA ASP A 75 -11.40 -11.86 16.18
C ASP A 75 -12.54 -12.86 15.85
N PRO A 76 -12.32 -13.81 14.92
CA PRO A 76 -13.31 -14.82 14.58
C PRO A 76 -13.47 -15.92 15.64
N TYR A 77 -12.51 -16.09 16.56
CA TYR A 77 -12.56 -17.13 17.59
C TYR A 77 -13.50 -16.79 18.76
N SER A 78 -13.81 -15.50 18.93
CA SER A 78 -14.65 -14.97 20.02
C SER A 78 -16.00 -14.41 19.54
N ASP A 79 -16.45 -14.80 18.35
CA ASP A 79 -17.62 -14.22 17.65
C ASP A 79 -17.52 -12.69 17.45
N GLY A 80 -16.31 -12.12 17.58
CA GLY A 80 -16.06 -10.68 17.50
C GLY A 80 -16.30 -10.09 16.11
N CYS A 81 -16.37 -10.91 15.08
CA CYS A 81 -16.66 -10.51 13.70
C CYS A 81 -18.16 -10.40 13.38
N THR A 82 -19.05 -10.83 14.29
CA THR A 82 -20.51 -10.75 14.07
C THR A 82 -21.01 -9.31 13.89
N LYS A 83 -20.29 -8.33 14.44
CA LYS A 83 -20.56 -6.89 14.27
C LYS A 83 -20.51 -6.44 12.81
N LEU A 84 -19.77 -7.12 11.92
CA LEU A 84 -19.71 -6.76 10.49
C LEU A 84 -21.07 -6.90 9.79
N SER A 85 -22.03 -7.59 10.40
CA SER A 85 -23.38 -7.72 9.84
C SER A 85 -24.05 -6.36 9.56
N SER A 86 -23.82 -5.35 10.41
CA SER A 86 -24.35 -3.99 10.19
C SER A 86 -23.72 -3.33 8.98
N ASP A 87 -22.41 -3.50 8.81
CA ASP A 87 -21.64 -2.84 7.77
C ASP A 87 -21.95 -3.45 6.40
N ILE A 88 -22.06 -4.79 6.35
CA ILE A 88 -22.51 -5.53 5.15
C ILE A 88 -23.88 -5.02 4.71
N LYS A 89 -24.83 -4.88 5.64
CA LYS A 89 -26.17 -4.35 5.34
C LYS A 89 -26.11 -2.88 4.89
N SER A 90 -25.21 -2.07 5.46
CA SER A 90 -24.99 -0.69 5.03
C SER A 90 -24.49 -0.60 3.60
N CYS A 91 -23.54 -1.46 3.21
CA CYS A 91 -23.05 -1.58 1.84
C CYS A 91 -24.17 -2.00 0.88
N GLN A 92 -24.90 -3.06 1.22
CA GLN A 92 -25.99 -3.58 0.39
C GLN A 92 -27.13 -2.55 0.21
N ALA A 93 -27.44 -1.77 1.25
CA ALA A 93 -28.42 -0.68 1.16
C ALA A 93 -27.99 0.45 0.19
N LYS A 94 -26.67 0.60 -0.04
CA LYS A 94 -26.10 1.52 -1.03
C LYS A 94 -25.95 0.89 -2.42
N GLY A 95 -26.40 -0.36 -2.61
CA GLY A 95 -26.31 -1.09 -3.87
C GLY A 95 -24.97 -1.80 -4.10
N VAL A 96 -24.03 -1.72 -3.15
CA VAL A 96 -22.73 -2.40 -3.22
C VAL A 96 -22.92 -3.89 -2.93
N LYS A 97 -22.41 -4.76 -3.80
CA LYS A 97 -22.43 -6.21 -3.57
C LYS A 97 -21.26 -6.60 -2.69
N VAL A 98 -21.55 -7.34 -1.62
CA VAL A 98 -20.53 -7.79 -0.68
C VAL A 98 -20.32 -9.29 -0.84
N LEU A 99 -19.08 -9.69 -1.16
CA LEU A 99 -18.70 -11.07 -1.44
C LEU A 99 -17.71 -11.58 -0.39
N LEU A 100 -17.69 -12.89 -0.14
CA LEU A 100 -16.61 -13.53 0.62
C LEU A 100 -15.60 -14.12 -0.36
N SER A 101 -14.32 -13.75 -0.22
CA SER A 101 -13.24 -14.35 -0.99
C SER A 101 -12.64 -15.56 -0.30
N LEU A 102 -12.56 -16.65 -1.06
CA LEU A 102 -11.92 -17.90 -0.67
C LEU A 102 -10.46 -17.86 -1.09
N GLY A 103 -9.56 -18.27 -0.20
CA GLY A 103 -8.16 -18.46 -0.53
C GLY A 103 -7.28 -17.27 -0.15
N GLY A 104 -6.70 -16.63 -1.16
CA GLY A 104 -5.62 -15.64 -1.07
C GLY A 104 -4.23 -16.27 -1.08
N GLY A 105 -3.18 -15.46 -1.23
CA GLY A 105 -1.77 -15.89 -1.31
C GLY A 105 -1.20 -16.58 -0.07
N ALA A 106 -1.94 -16.64 1.05
CA ALA A 106 -1.55 -17.35 2.27
C ALA A 106 -2.74 -18.08 2.90
N GLY A 107 -2.61 -19.39 3.13
CA GLY A 107 -3.66 -20.22 3.73
C GLY A 107 -3.39 -21.71 3.62
N SER A 108 -4.28 -22.53 4.20
CA SER A 108 -4.23 -24.00 4.17
C SER A 108 -5.42 -24.62 3.43
N TYR A 109 -5.98 -23.92 2.46
CA TYR A 109 -7.16 -24.34 1.72
C TYR A 109 -6.87 -25.41 0.66
N SER A 110 -7.77 -26.39 0.54
CA SER A 110 -7.74 -27.37 -0.56
C SER A 110 -9.09 -28.07 -0.68
N LEU A 111 -9.33 -28.76 -1.79
CA LEU A 111 -10.48 -29.66 -1.96
C LEU A 111 -9.95 -31.06 -2.25
N ALA A 112 -10.27 -32.03 -1.39
CA ALA A 112 -9.77 -33.40 -1.53
C ALA A 112 -10.61 -34.25 -2.50
N SER A 113 -11.88 -33.88 -2.72
CA SER A 113 -12.82 -34.59 -3.60
C SER A 113 -14.01 -33.71 -3.98
N ALA A 114 -14.81 -34.14 -4.97
CA ALA A 114 -16.09 -33.51 -5.27
C ALA A 114 -17.05 -33.52 -4.07
N GLN A 115 -16.99 -34.54 -3.21
CA GLN A 115 -17.78 -34.59 -1.98
C GLN A 115 -17.30 -33.56 -0.96
N ASP A 116 -16.00 -33.33 -0.85
CA ASP A 116 -15.41 -32.26 -0.02
C ASP A 116 -15.84 -30.88 -0.55
N ALA A 117 -15.79 -30.67 -1.87
CA ALA A 117 -16.33 -29.47 -2.53
C ALA A 117 -17.81 -29.24 -2.18
N ARG A 118 -18.63 -30.29 -2.15
CA ARG A 118 -20.04 -30.21 -1.72
C ARG A 118 -20.19 -29.86 -0.24
N GLN A 119 -19.34 -30.38 0.63
CA GLN A 119 -19.34 -30.07 2.06
C GLN A 119 -18.97 -28.60 2.28
N VAL A 120 -17.92 -28.11 1.63
CA VAL A 120 -17.52 -26.70 1.65
C VAL A 120 -18.63 -25.80 1.09
N ALA A 121 -19.25 -26.15 -0.04
CA ALA A 121 -20.38 -25.40 -0.59
C ALA A 121 -21.55 -25.29 0.41
N THR A 122 -21.84 -26.37 1.13
CA THR A 122 -22.90 -26.42 2.14
C THR A 122 -22.55 -25.56 3.36
N TYR A 123 -21.29 -25.60 3.79
CA TYR A 123 -20.78 -24.74 4.85
C TYR A 123 -20.91 -23.25 4.48
N LEU A 124 -20.46 -22.87 3.27
CA LEU A 124 -20.56 -21.50 2.77
C LEU A 124 -22.01 -21.03 2.68
N TRP A 125 -22.89 -21.90 2.17
CA TRP A 125 -24.32 -21.61 2.11
C TRP A 125 -24.93 -21.30 3.49
N ASN A 126 -24.64 -22.14 4.49
CA ASN A 126 -25.22 -22.03 5.82
C ASN A 126 -24.62 -20.92 6.69
N ASN A 127 -23.33 -20.59 6.50
CA ASN A 127 -22.62 -19.65 7.36
C ASN A 127 -22.51 -18.23 6.80
N PHE A 128 -22.56 -18.06 5.48
CA PHE A 128 -22.34 -16.75 4.83
C PHE A 128 -23.43 -16.35 3.84
N LEU A 129 -24.11 -17.31 3.22
CA LEU A 129 -25.20 -17.06 2.26
C LEU A 129 -26.58 -17.29 2.91
N GLY A 130 -27.57 -17.73 2.13
CA GLY A 130 -28.98 -17.80 2.53
C GLY A 130 -29.39 -19.02 3.35
N GLY A 131 -28.45 -19.87 3.75
CA GLY A 131 -28.71 -20.98 4.67
C GLY A 131 -28.75 -20.55 6.13
N SER A 132 -28.84 -21.52 7.03
CA SER A 132 -28.93 -21.28 8.48
C SER A 132 -27.82 -22.03 9.21
N SER A 133 -27.19 -21.35 10.17
CA SER A 133 -26.17 -21.88 11.07
C SER A 133 -26.33 -21.20 12.44
N PRO A 134 -26.14 -21.92 13.56
CA PRO A 134 -26.22 -21.33 14.89
C PRO A 134 -25.10 -20.30 15.15
N SER A 135 -23.97 -20.41 14.46
CA SER A 135 -22.76 -19.60 14.68
C SER A 135 -22.21 -19.09 13.34
N ARG A 136 -22.84 -18.04 12.80
CA ARG A 136 -22.39 -17.40 11.55
C ARG A 136 -21.24 -16.42 11.85
N PRO A 137 -20.05 -16.58 11.24
CA PRO A 137 -18.87 -15.77 11.60
C PRO A 137 -19.05 -14.26 11.43
N LEU A 138 -19.83 -13.83 10.43
CA LEU A 138 -20.13 -12.42 10.14
C LEU A 138 -21.52 -12.00 10.64
N GLY A 139 -22.11 -12.79 11.54
CA GLY A 139 -23.47 -12.58 12.04
C GLY A 139 -24.55 -12.90 11.00
N PRO A 140 -25.77 -12.35 11.18
CA PRO A 140 -26.94 -12.75 10.39
C PRO A 140 -27.01 -12.12 8.98
N ALA A 141 -25.98 -11.38 8.55
CA ALA A 141 -25.98 -10.83 7.20
C ALA A 141 -25.83 -11.95 6.16
N VAL A 142 -26.51 -11.78 5.02
CA VAL A 142 -26.43 -12.69 3.88
C VAL A 142 -25.61 -12.02 2.80
N LEU A 143 -24.43 -12.56 2.51
CA LEU A 143 -23.56 -12.05 1.45
C LEU A 143 -24.19 -12.27 0.08
N ASP A 144 -23.75 -11.47 -0.89
CA ASP A 144 -24.25 -11.51 -2.26
C ASP A 144 -23.68 -12.72 -3.04
N GLY A 145 -22.51 -13.21 -2.64
CA GLY A 145 -21.83 -14.26 -3.38
C GLY A 145 -20.47 -14.65 -2.82
N ILE A 146 -19.77 -15.46 -3.60
CA ILE A 146 -18.47 -16.04 -3.27
C ILE A 146 -17.48 -15.70 -4.38
N ASP A 147 -16.32 -15.22 -3.96
CA ASP A 147 -15.17 -14.94 -4.80
C ASP A 147 -14.12 -16.06 -4.67
N PHE A 148 -13.55 -16.48 -5.80
CA PHE A 148 -12.56 -17.54 -5.89
C PHE A 148 -11.19 -16.92 -6.18
N ASP A 149 -10.41 -16.67 -5.14
CA ASP A 149 -9.03 -16.20 -5.21
C ASP A 149 -8.07 -17.34 -4.84
N ILE A 150 -7.98 -18.31 -5.75
CA ILE A 150 -7.21 -19.54 -5.53
C ILE A 150 -5.82 -19.37 -6.15
N GLU A 151 -4.82 -19.20 -5.29
CA GLU A 151 -3.45 -18.88 -5.71
C GLU A 151 -2.44 -20.05 -5.54
N GLY A 152 -2.90 -21.18 -5.00
CA GLY A 152 -2.05 -22.34 -4.75
C GLY A 152 -2.81 -23.61 -4.38
N GLY A 153 -2.06 -24.69 -4.14
CA GLY A 153 -2.59 -25.98 -3.71
C GLY A 153 -3.00 -26.89 -4.88
N SER A 154 -4.24 -27.38 -4.86
CA SER A 154 -4.79 -28.27 -5.89
C SER A 154 -5.60 -27.46 -6.91
N ASN A 155 -5.57 -27.87 -8.19
CA ASN A 155 -6.43 -27.30 -9.24
C ASN A 155 -7.71 -28.10 -9.51
N LEU A 156 -7.99 -29.10 -8.67
CA LEU A 156 -9.14 -30.01 -8.80
C LEU A 156 -10.36 -29.52 -7.99
N TYR A 157 -11.55 -29.87 -8.49
CA TYR A 157 -12.86 -29.73 -7.81
C TYR A 157 -13.39 -28.31 -7.59
N TRP A 158 -12.66 -27.26 -7.99
CA TRP A 158 -13.16 -25.89 -7.94
C TRP A 158 -14.38 -25.68 -8.85
N ASP A 159 -14.44 -26.40 -9.97
CA ASP A 159 -15.59 -26.43 -10.87
C ASP A 159 -16.81 -27.09 -10.22
N ASP A 160 -16.62 -28.16 -9.44
CA ASP A 160 -17.67 -28.77 -8.63
C ASP A 160 -18.18 -27.81 -7.55
N LEU A 161 -17.26 -27.14 -6.83
CA LEU A 161 -17.63 -26.11 -5.84
C LEU A 161 -18.47 -25.00 -6.48
N ALA A 162 -18.07 -24.50 -7.65
CA ALA A 162 -18.82 -23.50 -8.40
C ALA A 162 -20.22 -24.00 -8.79
N ARG A 163 -20.35 -25.25 -9.30
CA ARG A 163 -21.66 -25.86 -9.62
C ARG A 163 -22.56 -25.97 -8.39
N TYR A 164 -22.03 -26.44 -7.25
CA TYR A 164 -22.81 -26.58 -6.04
C TYR A 164 -23.27 -25.23 -5.46
N LEU A 165 -22.38 -24.24 -5.43
CA LEU A 165 -22.73 -22.88 -4.99
C LEU A 165 -23.78 -22.25 -5.91
N LYS A 166 -23.61 -22.35 -7.24
CA LYS A 166 -24.59 -21.80 -8.17
C LYS A 166 -25.95 -22.48 -8.03
N GLY A 167 -25.97 -23.78 -7.77
CA GLY A 167 -27.20 -24.55 -7.52
C GLY A 167 -28.06 -24.02 -6.37
N TYR A 168 -27.47 -23.36 -5.37
CA TYR A 168 -28.22 -22.71 -4.29
C TYR A 168 -29.00 -21.48 -4.74
N SER A 169 -28.69 -20.89 -5.89
CA SER A 169 -29.49 -19.79 -6.48
C SER A 169 -30.94 -20.21 -6.73
N ASN A 170 -31.20 -21.50 -6.93
CA ASN A 170 -32.56 -22.03 -7.11
C ASN A 170 -33.38 -22.11 -5.81
N LYS A 171 -32.75 -21.87 -4.65
CA LYS A 171 -33.36 -21.98 -3.32
C LYS A 171 -33.61 -20.62 -2.66
N GLY A 172 -33.36 -19.51 -3.35
CA GLY A 172 -33.56 -18.18 -2.78
C GLY A 172 -32.93 -17.07 -3.62
N ARG A 173 -32.14 -16.21 -2.98
CA ARG A 173 -31.41 -15.13 -3.64
C ARG A 173 -30.36 -15.70 -4.59
N LYS A 174 -30.18 -15.05 -5.75
CA LYS A 174 -29.07 -15.33 -6.68
C LYS A 174 -27.74 -15.31 -5.91
N VAL A 175 -26.93 -16.36 -6.08
CA VAL A 175 -25.55 -16.42 -5.59
C VAL A 175 -24.63 -15.94 -6.70
N TYR A 176 -23.97 -14.80 -6.48
CA TYR A 176 -22.93 -14.31 -7.38
C TYR A 176 -21.68 -15.17 -7.23
N LEU A 177 -21.07 -15.53 -8.36
CA LEU A 177 -19.76 -16.18 -8.37
C LEU A 177 -18.77 -15.28 -9.08
N THR A 178 -17.67 -14.99 -8.43
CA THR A 178 -16.55 -14.23 -9.01
C THR A 178 -15.24 -14.99 -8.86
N ALA A 179 -14.24 -14.63 -9.65
CA ALA A 179 -12.92 -15.26 -9.59
C ALA A 179 -11.81 -14.25 -9.85
N ALA A 180 -10.67 -14.48 -9.19
CA ALA A 180 -9.45 -13.70 -9.29
C ALA A 180 -8.29 -14.52 -9.85
N PRO A 181 -8.36 -15.01 -11.11
CA PRO A 181 -7.24 -15.72 -11.72
C PRO A 181 -6.03 -14.80 -11.88
N GLN A 182 -4.83 -15.38 -11.90
CA GLN A 182 -3.63 -14.67 -12.35
C GLN A 182 -3.72 -14.39 -13.86
N CYS A 183 -2.99 -13.38 -14.35
CA CYS A 183 -3.03 -13.04 -15.77
C CYS A 183 -2.51 -14.10 -16.75
N PRO A 184 -1.59 -15.02 -16.41
CA PRO A 184 -1.19 -16.08 -17.34
C PRO A 184 -2.39 -16.96 -17.73
N PHE A 185 -2.63 -17.11 -19.03
CA PHE A 185 -3.76 -17.86 -19.54
C PHE A 185 -3.32 -19.23 -20.12
N PRO A 186 -4.05 -20.33 -19.84
CA PRO A 186 -5.12 -20.44 -18.86
C PRO A 186 -4.58 -20.42 -17.42
N ASP A 187 -5.36 -19.92 -16.48
CA ASP A 187 -4.98 -19.93 -15.07
C ASP A 187 -4.80 -21.37 -14.54
N ALA A 188 -3.69 -21.59 -13.83
CA ALA A 188 -3.25 -22.92 -13.38
C ALA A 188 -4.18 -23.55 -12.32
N TRP A 189 -4.87 -22.73 -11.54
CA TRP A 189 -5.64 -23.14 -10.36
C TRP A 189 -7.14 -23.19 -10.64
N ILE A 190 -7.69 -22.11 -11.20
CA ILE A 190 -9.13 -21.90 -11.36
C ILE A 190 -9.61 -22.03 -12.81
N GLY A 191 -8.71 -22.28 -13.77
CA GLY A 191 -9.03 -22.38 -15.20
C GLY A 191 -10.14 -23.40 -15.52
N ASN A 192 -10.20 -24.53 -14.83
CA ASN A 192 -11.27 -25.52 -15.02
C ASN A 192 -12.64 -25.02 -14.53
N ALA A 193 -12.68 -24.27 -13.43
CA ALA A 193 -13.90 -23.68 -12.91
C ALA A 193 -14.43 -22.60 -13.85
N LEU A 194 -13.55 -21.76 -14.40
CA LEU A 194 -13.93 -20.70 -15.33
C LEU A 194 -14.61 -21.23 -16.61
N LYS A 195 -14.18 -22.39 -17.11
CA LYS A 195 -14.78 -23.06 -18.28
C LYS A 195 -16.25 -23.46 -18.09
N THR A 196 -16.74 -23.50 -16.84
CA THR A 196 -18.14 -23.84 -16.56
C THR A 196 -19.14 -22.75 -17.03
N GLY A 197 -18.67 -21.51 -17.22
CA GLY A 197 -19.54 -20.38 -17.56
C GLY A 197 -20.49 -19.93 -16.44
N LEU A 198 -20.22 -20.34 -15.19
CA LEU A 198 -21.07 -20.01 -14.04
C LEU A 198 -20.70 -18.70 -13.33
N PHE A 199 -19.51 -18.17 -13.63
CA PHE A 199 -18.96 -16.96 -13.04
C PHE A 199 -19.59 -15.71 -13.65
N ASP A 200 -20.10 -14.85 -12.79
CA ASP A 200 -20.73 -13.59 -13.17
C ASP A 200 -19.65 -12.57 -13.58
N ASN A 201 -18.63 -12.39 -12.75
CA ASN A 201 -17.51 -11.47 -12.99
C ASN A 201 -16.17 -12.18 -12.81
N VAL A 202 -15.15 -11.79 -13.57
CA VAL A 202 -13.77 -12.28 -13.42
C VAL A 202 -12.83 -11.09 -13.38
N TRP A 203 -12.11 -10.89 -12.27
CA TRP A 203 -11.09 -9.84 -12.14
C TRP A 203 -9.70 -10.45 -12.27
N VAL A 204 -9.17 -10.42 -13.48
CA VAL A 204 -7.86 -11.01 -13.80
C VAL A 204 -6.76 -10.16 -13.16
N GLN A 205 -5.87 -10.77 -12.39
CA GLN A 205 -4.80 -10.09 -11.68
C GLN A 205 -3.62 -9.79 -12.63
N PHE A 206 -3.54 -8.55 -13.13
CA PHE A 206 -2.49 -8.08 -14.04
C PHE A 206 -1.27 -7.53 -13.29
N TYR A 207 -0.81 -8.28 -12.29
CA TYR A 207 0.33 -7.94 -11.44
C TYR A 207 1.02 -9.21 -10.93
N ASN A 208 2.24 -9.07 -10.38
CA ASN A 208 3.12 -10.17 -9.97
C ASN A 208 3.48 -11.18 -11.08
N ASN A 209 3.21 -10.86 -12.34
CA ASN A 209 3.35 -11.74 -13.50
C ASN A 209 3.90 -10.96 -14.71
N PRO A 210 5.23 -10.80 -14.83
CA PRO A 210 5.88 -10.07 -15.92
C PRO A 210 5.40 -10.40 -17.36
N PRO A 211 5.04 -11.66 -17.71
CA PRO A 211 4.63 -11.99 -19.08
C PRO A 211 3.33 -11.35 -19.54
N CYS A 212 2.46 -10.91 -18.61
CA CYS A 212 1.12 -10.42 -18.94
C CYS A 212 0.71 -9.16 -18.18
N GLN A 213 1.54 -8.64 -17.27
CA GLN A 213 1.28 -7.37 -16.58
C GLN A 213 1.76 -6.16 -17.38
N PHE A 214 1.43 -4.97 -16.88
CA PHE A 214 1.96 -3.71 -17.39
C PHE A 214 3.43 -3.50 -16.97
N SER A 215 4.21 -2.92 -17.87
CA SER A 215 5.61 -2.56 -17.63
C SER A 215 5.86 -1.12 -18.10
N SER A 216 6.75 -0.88 -19.07
CA SER A 216 6.84 0.43 -19.74
C SER A 216 5.81 0.57 -20.88
N GLU A 217 5.39 -0.57 -21.46
CA GLU A 217 4.50 -0.64 -22.61
C GLU A 217 3.28 -1.53 -22.30
N ILE A 218 2.17 -1.28 -23.00
CA ILE A 218 0.89 -1.97 -22.79
C ILE A 218 0.81 -3.35 -23.43
N THR A 219 1.64 -3.66 -24.43
CA THR A 219 1.47 -4.81 -25.35
C THR A 219 1.16 -6.13 -24.65
N ASN A 220 1.93 -6.51 -23.64
CA ASN A 220 1.74 -7.78 -22.92
C ASN A 220 0.38 -7.86 -22.21
N LEU A 221 -0.03 -6.75 -21.58
CA LEU A 221 -1.32 -6.63 -20.90
C LEU A 221 -2.46 -6.66 -21.91
N GLU A 222 -2.33 -5.93 -23.02
CA GLU A 222 -3.36 -5.87 -24.04
C GLU A 222 -3.59 -7.23 -24.72
N ASP A 223 -2.52 -7.96 -25.03
CA ASP A 223 -2.59 -9.29 -25.64
C ASP A 223 -3.25 -10.30 -24.68
N ALA A 224 -2.83 -10.30 -23.41
CA ALA A 224 -3.46 -11.13 -22.39
C ALA A 224 -4.93 -10.74 -22.18
N TRP A 225 -5.26 -9.45 -22.15
CA TRP A 225 -6.64 -8.96 -22.03
C TRP A 225 -7.54 -9.45 -23.18
N LYS A 226 -7.04 -9.41 -24.42
CA LYS A 226 -7.75 -9.94 -25.60
C LYS A 226 -8.00 -11.43 -25.48
N GLN A 227 -7.02 -12.19 -24.98
CA GLN A 227 -7.16 -13.63 -24.76
C GLN A 227 -8.24 -13.93 -23.70
N TRP A 228 -8.16 -13.28 -22.53
CA TRP A 228 -9.15 -13.44 -21.46
C TRP A 228 -10.57 -13.07 -21.90
N THR A 229 -10.72 -11.97 -22.63
CA THR A 229 -12.04 -11.52 -23.11
C THR A 229 -12.62 -12.36 -24.24
N SER A 230 -11.78 -13.03 -25.03
CA SER A 230 -12.23 -13.92 -26.11
C SER A 230 -12.63 -15.30 -25.57
N ASP A 231 -11.80 -15.89 -24.71
CA ASP A 231 -11.88 -17.33 -24.43
C ASP A 231 -12.68 -17.70 -23.17
N ILE A 232 -12.94 -16.76 -22.25
CA ILE A 232 -13.69 -17.04 -21.02
C ILE A 232 -15.20 -16.76 -21.16
N PRO A 233 -16.08 -17.72 -20.83
CA PRO A 233 -17.53 -17.55 -20.86
C PRO A 233 -18.07 -16.84 -19.59
N ALA A 234 -17.49 -15.69 -19.23
CA ALA A 234 -17.98 -14.84 -18.14
C ALA A 234 -18.77 -13.65 -18.69
N ASN A 235 -19.69 -13.09 -17.88
CA ASN A 235 -20.48 -11.93 -18.31
C ASN A 235 -19.62 -10.67 -18.42
N LYS A 236 -18.81 -10.42 -17.38
CA LYS A 236 -17.94 -9.26 -17.29
C LYS A 236 -16.53 -9.63 -16.82
N ILE A 237 -15.54 -8.98 -17.41
CA ILE A 237 -14.13 -9.13 -17.08
C ILE A 237 -13.61 -7.78 -16.61
N PHE A 238 -12.88 -7.79 -15.51
CA PHE A 238 -12.34 -6.63 -14.83
C PHE A 238 -10.81 -6.68 -14.90
N LEU A 239 -10.20 -5.50 -15.04
CA LEU A 239 -8.75 -5.33 -14.97
C LEU A 239 -8.34 -5.27 -13.49
N GLY A 240 -7.73 -6.33 -12.96
CA GLY A 240 -7.21 -6.37 -11.59
C GLY A 240 -5.85 -5.72 -11.48
N LEU A 241 -5.70 -4.72 -10.62
CA LEU A 241 -4.48 -3.94 -10.43
C LEU A 241 -4.14 -3.77 -8.94
N PRO A 242 -2.85 -3.59 -8.61
CA PRO A 242 -2.46 -3.13 -7.28
C PRO A 242 -2.83 -1.65 -7.14
N ALA A 243 -3.35 -1.28 -5.99
CA ALA A 243 -3.78 0.08 -5.67
C ALA A 243 -2.61 1.04 -5.43
N SER A 244 -1.41 0.51 -5.16
CA SER A 244 -0.16 1.26 -4.98
C SER A 244 1.03 0.41 -5.39
N PRO A 245 2.23 1.00 -5.59
CA PRO A 245 3.46 0.24 -5.82
C PRO A 245 3.76 -0.78 -4.72
N ALA A 246 3.41 -0.49 -3.46
CA ALA A 246 3.67 -1.36 -2.32
C ALA A 246 2.69 -2.54 -2.19
N ALA A 247 1.60 -2.55 -2.97
CA ALA A 247 0.55 -3.57 -2.86
C ALA A 247 0.89 -4.88 -3.60
N ALA A 248 1.88 -4.86 -4.49
CA ALA A 248 2.34 -6.02 -5.26
C ALA A 248 3.85 -5.91 -5.53
N GLY A 249 4.52 -7.03 -5.80
CA GLY A 249 5.95 -7.04 -6.14
C GLY A 249 6.26 -6.43 -7.51
N SER A 250 5.28 -6.40 -8.43
CA SER A 250 5.38 -5.71 -9.71
C SER A 250 4.01 -5.56 -10.39
N GLY A 251 3.93 -4.73 -11.45
CA GLY A 251 2.70 -4.56 -12.25
C GLY A 251 1.81 -3.39 -11.83
N PHE A 252 2.29 -2.50 -10.95
CA PHE A 252 1.62 -1.23 -10.69
C PHE A 252 1.62 -0.33 -11.93
N ILE A 253 0.53 0.39 -12.12
CA ILE A 253 0.32 1.30 -13.24
C ILE A 253 -0.01 2.67 -12.65
N ASP A 254 0.78 3.67 -13.03
CA ASP A 254 0.48 5.06 -12.66
C ASP A 254 -0.88 5.49 -13.25
N VAL A 255 -1.57 6.41 -12.56
CA VAL A 255 -2.90 6.89 -12.98
C VAL A 255 -2.86 7.51 -14.38
N ASP A 256 -1.79 8.23 -14.73
CA ASP A 256 -1.66 8.84 -16.05
C ASP A 256 -1.54 7.77 -17.14
N ASP A 257 -0.74 6.72 -16.92
CA ASP A 257 -0.60 5.61 -17.85
C ASP A 257 -1.86 4.73 -17.92
N LEU A 258 -2.51 4.49 -16.78
CA LEU A 258 -3.78 3.77 -16.73
C LEU A 258 -4.86 4.50 -17.55
N THR A 259 -4.99 5.81 -17.38
CA THR A 259 -6.04 6.59 -18.02
C THR A 259 -5.75 6.93 -19.49
N SER A 260 -4.48 7.13 -19.85
CA SER A 260 -4.08 7.54 -21.21
C SER A 260 -3.74 6.36 -22.13
N LYS A 261 -3.20 5.25 -21.60
CA LYS A 261 -2.76 4.09 -22.40
C LYS A 261 -3.69 2.89 -22.22
N VAL A 262 -3.94 2.48 -20.98
CA VAL A 262 -4.56 1.18 -20.69
C VAL A 262 -6.07 1.18 -20.88
N LEU A 263 -6.78 2.08 -20.19
CA LEU A 263 -8.24 2.14 -20.24
C LEU A 263 -8.77 2.36 -21.68
N PRO A 264 -8.19 3.24 -22.51
CA PRO A 264 -8.61 3.38 -23.90
C PRO A 264 -8.47 2.09 -24.73
N ALA A 265 -7.46 1.26 -24.46
CA ALA A 265 -7.22 0.03 -25.21
C ALA A 265 -8.20 -1.10 -24.83
N ILE A 266 -8.68 -1.13 -23.58
CA ILE A 266 -9.47 -2.27 -23.07
C ILE A 266 -10.99 -2.01 -23.00
N LYS A 267 -11.41 -0.74 -22.92
CA LYS A 267 -12.81 -0.35 -22.68
C LYS A 267 -13.77 -0.69 -23.82
N ASP A 268 -13.27 -0.83 -25.04
CA ASP A 268 -14.09 -1.15 -26.22
C ASP A 268 -14.51 -2.63 -26.25
N SER A 269 -13.95 -3.47 -25.39
CA SER A 269 -14.42 -4.86 -25.22
C SER A 269 -15.84 -4.89 -24.65
N SER A 270 -16.76 -5.62 -25.28
CA SER A 270 -18.13 -5.78 -24.79
C SER A 270 -18.22 -6.45 -23.41
N LYS A 271 -17.19 -7.24 -23.05
CA LYS A 271 -17.05 -7.88 -21.74
C LYS A 271 -16.37 -6.98 -20.71
N TYR A 272 -15.89 -5.78 -21.05
CA TYR A 272 -15.32 -4.87 -20.06
C TYR A 272 -16.35 -4.57 -18.96
N GLY A 273 -15.97 -4.90 -17.73
CA GLY A 273 -16.74 -4.69 -16.50
C GLY A 273 -16.21 -3.55 -15.65
N GLY A 274 -14.91 -3.25 -15.75
CA GLY A 274 -14.27 -2.20 -14.95
C GLY A 274 -12.90 -2.59 -14.43
N VAL A 275 -12.55 -2.09 -13.25
CA VAL A 275 -11.26 -2.27 -12.59
C VAL A 275 -11.47 -2.93 -11.22
N MET A 276 -10.60 -3.87 -10.86
CA MET A 276 -10.50 -4.41 -9.51
C MET A 276 -9.20 -3.90 -8.88
N LEU A 277 -9.24 -3.55 -7.59
CA LEU A 277 -8.09 -3.03 -6.87
C LEU A 277 -7.74 -3.91 -5.66
N TRP A 278 -6.45 -4.21 -5.55
CA TRP A 278 -5.81 -4.81 -4.39
C TRP A 278 -4.92 -3.78 -3.68
N SER A 279 -5.25 -3.25 -2.51
CA SER A 279 -6.48 -3.41 -1.70
C SER A 279 -6.87 -2.09 -1.03
N SER A 280 -8.00 -2.05 -0.30
CA SER A 280 -8.56 -0.84 0.34
C SER A 280 -7.55 -0.08 1.20
N PHE A 281 -6.66 -0.79 1.91
CA PHE A 281 -5.62 -0.18 2.74
C PHE A 281 -4.75 0.84 1.99
N PHE A 282 -4.32 0.49 0.78
CA PHE A 282 -3.39 1.31 0.00
C PHE A 282 -4.07 2.52 -0.68
N LEU A 283 -5.40 2.63 -0.57
CA LEU A 283 -6.15 3.80 -1.04
C LEU A 283 -6.37 4.84 0.07
N ILE A 284 -6.05 4.52 1.33
CA ILE A 284 -6.15 5.45 2.46
C ILE A 284 -4.93 6.33 2.48
N GLY A 285 -5.09 7.56 2.00
CA GLY A 285 -4.01 8.54 1.83
C GLY A 285 -4.03 9.26 0.49
N TYR A 286 -4.83 8.80 -0.49
CA TYR A 286 -5.05 9.49 -1.76
C TYR A 286 -6.44 10.17 -1.77
N PRO A 287 -6.55 11.47 -1.47
CA PRO A 287 -7.82 12.17 -1.60
C PRO A 287 -8.16 12.35 -3.09
N TYR A 288 -9.11 11.57 -3.61
CA TYR A 288 -9.80 11.95 -4.84
C TYR A 288 -10.89 12.98 -4.51
N VAL A 289 -10.77 14.16 -5.13
CA VAL A 289 -11.70 15.27 -5.00
C VAL A 289 -13.05 14.89 -5.62
N SER A 290 -13.98 14.37 -4.82
CA SER A 290 -15.38 14.25 -5.23
C SER A 290 -16.07 15.62 -5.15
N ARG A 291 -16.16 16.29 -6.30
CA ARG A 291 -17.16 17.33 -6.53
C ARG A 291 -18.55 16.69 -6.55
N HIS A 292 -19.30 16.83 -5.46
CA HIS A 292 -20.76 16.99 -5.35
C HIS A 292 -21.12 16.86 -3.86
N GLY A 293 -21.72 17.81 -3.16
CA GLY A 293 -22.16 19.16 -3.43
C GLY A 293 -22.71 19.72 -2.11
N GLY A 294 -22.65 21.04 -1.92
CA GLY A 294 -23.50 21.68 -0.91
C GLY A 294 -22.91 22.75 0.01
N PHE A 295 -21.82 23.46 -0.31
CA PHE A 295 -21.59 24.78 0.30
C PHE A 295 -21.03 25.77 -0.71
N LYS A 296 -21.74 26.89 -0.90
CA LYS A 296 -21.35 28.00 -1.76
C LYS A 296 -20.09 28.66 -1.21
N ALA A 297 -18.94 28.38 -1.81
CA ALA A 297 -17.81 29.29 -1.80
C ALA A 297 -17.50 29.67 -3.26
N LYS A 298 -17.59 30.97 -3.56
CA LYS A 298 -17.24 31.53 -4.87
C LYS A 298 -15.77 31.20 -5.17
N ALA A 299 -15.54 30.29 -6.11
CA ALA A 299 -14.24 30.14 -6.73
C ALA A 299 -14.05 31.28 -7.74
N ALA A 300 -13.21 32.25 -7.40
CA ALA A 300 -12.61 33.15 -8.37
C ALA A 300 -11.24 32.58 -8.75
N TRP A 301 -11.18 31.78 -9.81
CA TRP A 301 -9.91 31.50 -10.49
C TRP A 301 -9.67 32.64 -11.47
N MET A 302 -8.74 33.53 -11.13
CA MET A 302 -8.07 34.39 -12.10
C MET A 302 -6.59 34.05 -12.10
N PHE A 303 -6.09 33.72 -13.28
CA PHE A 303 -4.69 33.83 -13.63
C PHE A 303 -4.13 35.17 -13.15
N ARG A 304 -3.22 35.12 -12.17
CA ARG A 304 -2.21 36.16 -11.92
C ARG A 304 -0.94 35.45 -11.46
N GLY A 305 0.15 35.67 -12.20
CA GLY A 305 1.49 35.41 -11.69
C GLY A 305 1.76 36.29 -10.47
N GLY A 306 2.40 35.72 -9.46
CA GLY A 306 2.81 36.40 -8.24
C GLY A 306 2.76 35.48 -7.02
N GLU A 307 3.94 34.97 -6.62
CA GLU A 307 4.31 34.32 -5.34
C GLU A 307 3.53 33.06 -4.90
N GLN A 308 4.08 31.89 -5.26
CA GLN A 308 3.73 30.59 -4.67
C GLN A 308 4.14 30.55 -3.18
N GLY A 309 3.16 30.52 -2.29
CA GLY A 309 3.37 30.08 -0.91
C GLY A 309 3.56 28.57 -0.88
N LEU A 310 4.62 28.09 -0.24
CA LEU A 310 4.83 26.66 0.01
C LEU A 310 3.77 26.15 0.99
N ASP A 311 3.21 24.98 0.72
CA ASP A 311 2.35 24.23 1.63
C ASP A 311 3.11 23.07 2.29
N ALA A 312 2.52 22.48 3.32
CA ALA A 312 3.13 21.39 4.09
C ALA A 312 3.38 20.12 3.26
N SER A 313 2.65 19.93 2.15
CA SER A 313 2.86 18.81 1.22
C SER A 313 4.22 18.84 0.52
N SER A 314 4.89 19.99 0.49
CA SER A 314 6.28 20.07 0.00
C SER A 314 7.28 19.25 0.83
N GLU A 315 6.93 18.86 2.05
CA GLU A 315 7.74 18.01 2.93
C GLU A 315 7.34 16.52 2.90
N HIS A 316 6.37 16.14 2.06
CA HIS A 316 6.02 14.74 1.82
C HIS A 316 7.22 14.02 1.19
N SER A 317 7.58 12.87 1.75
CA SER A 317 8.73 12.07 1.30
C SER A 317 8.30 10.63 1.07
N GLU A 318 8.37 10.21 -0.19
CA GLU A 318 8.11 8.82 -0.58
C GLU A 318 9.16 7.89 0.00
N SER A 319 10.45 8.29 0.02
CA SER A 319 11.51 7.45 0.59
C SER A 319 11.37 7.25 2.10
N ALA A 320 10.96 8.28 2.84
CA ALA A 320 10.67 8.14 4.28
C ALA A 320 9.46 7.22 4.52
N ASN A 321 8.45 7.30 3.65
CA ASN A 321 7.29 6.43 3.73
C ASN A 321 7.66 4.96 3.43
N GLU A 322 8.45 4.72 2.38
CA GLU A 322 9.00 3.39 2.05
C GLU A 322 9.85 2.83 3.19
N ASP A 323 10.71 3.64 3.80
CA ASP A 323 11.56 3.22 4.93
C ASP A 323 10.73 2.77 6.16
N ILE A 324 9.54 3.36 6.36
CA ILE A 324 8.60 2.98 7.41
C ILE A 324 7.85 1.69 7.01
N LEU A 325 7.40 1.58 5.76
CA LEU A 325 6.70 0.39 5.25
C LEU A 325 7.60 -0.85 5.27
N MET A 326 8.86 -0.72 4.84
CA MET A 326 9.84 -1.80 4.91
C MET A 326 10.10 -2.25 6.35
N PHE A 327 10.11 -1.31 7.30
CA PHE A 327 10.21 -1.65 8.71
C PHE A 327 9.01 -2.45 9.21
N PHE A 328 7.78 -2.12 8.77
CA PHE A 328 6.59 -2.92 9.09
C PHE A 328 6.64 -4.32 8.50
N PHE A 329 7.11 -4.45 7.26
CA PHE A 329 7.26 -5.74 6.62
C PHE A 329 8.23 -6.65 7.40
N GLN A 330 9.36 -6.11 7.87
CA GLN A 330 10.29 -6.83 8.74
C GLN A 330 9.65 -7.27 10.06
N LEU A 331 8.87 -6.41 10.72
CA LEU A 331 8.15 -6.75 11.95
C LEU A 331 7.12 -7.86 11.75
N ASP A 332 6.36 -7.80 10.65
CA ASP A 332 5.37 -8.82 10.30
C ASP A 332 6.03 -10.18 10.02
N LEU A 333 7.07 -10.20 9.19
CA LEU A 333 7.84 -11.41 8.91
C LEU A 333 8.43 -12.01 10.20
N ALA A 334 9.05 -11.21 11.06
CA ALA A 334 9.59 -11.68 12.33
C ALA A 334 8.50 -12.28 13.24
N THR A 335 7.32 -11.66 13.27
CA THR A 335 6.16 -12.16 14.02
C THR A 335 5.67 -13.50 13.46
N ARG A 336 5.59 -13.64 12.14
CA ARG A 336 5.21 -14.89 11.46
C ARG A 336 6.22 -16.01 11.67
N VAL A 337 7.52 -15.70 11.66
CA VAL A 337 8.57 -16.66 12.03
C VAL A 337 8.35 -17.15 13.46
N GLN A 338 8.11 -16.25 14.41
CA GLN A 338 7.88 -16.62 15.80
C GLN A 338 6.62 -17.47 15.96
N TYR A 339 5.55 -17.13 15.26
CA TYR A 339 4.32 -17.91 15.25
C TYR A 339 4.53 -19.32 14.67
N ALA A 340 5.21 -19.44 13.53
CA ALA A 340 5.52 -20.73 12.91
C ALA A 340 6.38 -21.61 13.82
N LEU A 341 7.34 -21.02 14.55
CA LEU A 341 8.13 -21.74 15.56
C LEU A 341 7.28 -22.22 16.74
N ASN A 342 6.38 -21.38 17.25
CA ASN A 342 5.46 -21.75 18.34
C ASN A 342 4.48 -22.86 17.92
N MET A 343 4.13 -22.93 16.64
CA MET A 343 3.26 -23.96 16.06
C MET A 343 4.03 -25.20 15.56
N GLU A 344 5.34 -25.30 15.85
CA GLU A 344 6.22 -26.39 15.42
C GLU A 344 6.30 -26.60 13.89
N GLN A 345 5.99 -25.56 13.11
CA GLN A 345 6.07 -25.56 11.65
C GLN A 345 7.47 -25.15 11.19
N TYR A 346 8.46 -26.01 11.46
CA TYR A 346 9.88 -25.67 11.27
C TYR A 346 10.27 -25.36 9.81
N GLU A 347 9.70 -26.06 8.82
CA GLU A 347 9.97 -25.78 7.40
C GLU A 347 9.44 -24.40 6.97
N ALA A 348 8.21 -24.05 7.38
CA ALA A 348 7.63 -22.75 7.11
C ALA A 348 8.40 -21.64 7.83
N ALA A 349 8.81 -21.87 9.08
CA ALA A 349 9.66 -20.95 9.83
C ALA A 349 11.01 -20.72 9.13
N GLN A 350 11.61 -21.76 8.55
CA GLN A 350 12.87 -21.65 7.79
C GLN A 350 12.68 -20.84 6.51
N GLN A 351 11.61 -21.07 5.75
CA GLN A 351 11.32 -20.28 4.55
C GLN A 351 11.08 -18.80 4.87
N LEU A 352 10.31 -18.51 5.93
CA LEU A 352 10.06 -17.14 6.38
C LEU A 352 11.34 -16.46 6.89
N ARG A 353 12.23 -17.21 7.56
CA ARG A 353 13.55 -16.71 7.98
C ARG A 353 14.41 -16.35 6.77
N ASN A 354 14.48 -17.20 5.75
CA ASN A 354 15.26 -16.90 4.54
C ASN A 354 14.75 -15.62 3.85
N LYS A 355 13.43 -15.44 3.75
CA LYS A 355 12.83 -14.21 3.23
C LYS A 355 13.16 -12.99 4.09
N LEU A 356 13.12 -13.13 5.41
CA LEU A 356 13.51 -12.05 6.33
C LEU A 356 14.98 -11.67 6.13
N THR A 357 15.88 -12.65 5.99
CA THR A 357 17.30 -12.41 5.72
C THR A 357 17.53 -11.70 4.39
N GLU A 358 16.85 -12.11 3.32
CA GLU A 358 16.93 -11.44 2.01
C GLU A 358 16.50 -9.96 2.10
N VAL A 359 15.40 -9.69 2.81
CA VAL A 359 14.93 -8.32 3.06
C VAL A 359 15.92 -7.53 3.90
N GLU A 360 16.48 -8.13 4.96
CA GLU A 360 17.51 -7.52 5.80
C GLU A 360 18.77 -7.20 4.99
N GLU A 361 19.21 -8.06 4.08
CA GLU A 361 20.36 -7.84 3.20
C GLU A 361 20.14 -6.66 2.25
N GLU A 362 18.98 -6.57 1.59
CA GLU A 362 18.66 -5.44 0.72
C GLU A 362 18.48 -4.13 1.51
N VAL A 363 17.89 -4.17 2.70
CA VAL A 363 17.79 -3.00 3.60
C VAL A 363 19.18 -2.55 4.05
N ILE A 364 20.07 -3.47 4.40
CA ILE A 364 21.45 -3.15 4.77
C ILE A 364 22.19 -2.50 3.60
N LYS A 365 22.01 -3.02 2.38
CA LYS A 365 22.62 -2.47 1.16
C LYS A 365 22.12 -1.06 0.85
N GLN A 366 20.81 -0.80 0.98
CA GLN A 366 20.24 0.54 0.89
C GLN A 366 20.73 1.46 2.03
N GLN A 367 20.84 0.94 3.25
CA GLN A 367 21.38 1.71 4.36
C GLN A 367 22.87 2.00 4.20
N GLN A 368 23.66 1.13 3.58
CA GLN A 368 25.08 1.37 3.34
C GLN A 368 25.32 2.43 2.25
N SER A 369 24.46 2.47 1.23
CA SER A 369 24.46 3.56 0.25
C SER A 369 24.02 4.90 0.88
N LYS A 370 23.01 4.88 1.77
CA LYS A 370 22.57 6.05 2.56
C LYS A 370 23.61 6.51 3.60
N ARG A 371 24.21 5.58 4.37
CA ARG A 371 25.17 5.82 5.47
C ARG A 371 26.53 6.37 5.04
N GLY A 372 26.78 6.45 3.73
CA GLY A 372 28.07 6.89 3.22
C GLY A 372 29.24 5.99 3.63
N LEU A 373 28.98 4.74 4.04
CA LEU A 373 30.03 3.74 4.27
C LEU A 373 30.77 3.44 2.95
N SER A 374 30.02 3.40 1.84
CA SER A 374 30.58 3.45 0.48
C SER A 374 31.41 4.73 0.28
N SER A 375 30.93 5.88 0.76
CA SER A 375 31.64 7.17 0.65
C SER A 375 32.95 7.23 1.46
N LYS A 376 33.09 6.50 2.57
CA LYS A 376 34.35 6.40 3.34
C LYS A 376 35.39 5.57 2.61
N SER A 377 35.01 4.42 2.05
CA SER A 377 35.87 3.64 1.14
C SER A 377 36.21 4.43 -0.12
N GLU A 378 35.21 5.09 -0.71
CA GLU A 378 35.38 5.93 -1.90
C GLU A 378 36.30 7.13 -1.62
N ALA A 379 36.20 7.77 -0.46
CA ALA A 379 37.11 8.83 -0.05
C ALA A 379 38.55 8.32 0.09
N GLN A 380 38.74 7.12 0.64
CA GLN A 380 40.04 6.46 0.75
C GLN A 380 40.61 6.06 -0.63
N ASP A 381 39.79 5.47 -1.50
CA ASP A 381 40.16 5.08 -2.85
C ASP A 381 40.49 6.30 -3.73
N LYS A 382 39.73 7.39 -3.60
CA LYS A 382 40.01 8.68 -4.25
C LYS A 382 41.26 9.35 -3.69
N ALA A 383 41.53 9.24 -2.38
CA ALA A 383 42.78 9.74 -1.81
C ALA A 383 43.99 8.98 -2.37
N LEU A 384 43.88 7.67 -2.57
CA LEU A 384 44.89 6.84 -3.23
C LEU A 384 45.09 7.20 -4.71
N SER A 385 44.02 7.51 -5.45
CA SER A 385 44.14 7.97 -6.85
C SER A 385 44.76 9.36 -6.96
N ILE A 386 44.41 10.29 -6.06
CA ILE A 386 45.02 11.63 -5.99
C ILE A 386 46.54 11.54 -5.78
N ILE A 387 47.01 10.61 -4.93
CA ILE A 387 48.45 10.40 -4.72
C ILE A 387 49.14 9.94 -6.02
N ARG A 388 48.52 9.04 -6.78
CA ARG A 388 49.06 8.57 -8.08
C ARG A 388 49.09 9.70 -9.11
N LEU A 389 48.00 10.44 -9.26
CA LEU A 389 47.90 11.55 -10.20
C LEU A 389 48.90 12.68 -9.87
N ARG A 390 49.19 12.92 -8.59
CA ARG A 390 50.24 13.87 -8.18
C ARG A 390 51.63 13.40 -8.59
N SER A 391 51.90 12.09 -8.54
CA SER A 391 53.15 11.52 -9.06
C SER A 391 53.24 11.69 -10.58
N ASP A 392 52.15 11.44 -11.31
CA ASP A 392 52.11 11.60 -12.77
C ASP A 392 52.21 13.07 -13.19
N LEU A 393 51.61 13.98 -12.41
CA LEU A 393 51.75 15.43 -12.60
C LEU A 393 53.20 15.86 -12.44
N GLN A 394 53.90 15.35 -11.42
CA GLN A 394 55.31 15.65 -11.20
C GLN A 394 56.17 15.15 -12.38
N ASN A 395 55.92 13.93 -12.86
CA ASN A 395 56.58 13.39 -14.05
C ASN A 395 56.28 14.23 -15.31
N ALA A 396 55.04 14.70 -15.50
CA ALA A 396 54.65 15.53 -16.64
C ALA A 396 55.35 16.90 -16.63
N VAL A 397 55.53 17.49 -15.44
CA VAL A 397 56.28 18.74 -15.26
C VAL A 397 57.77 18.54 -15.52
N GLU A 398 58.37 17.45 -15.03
CA GLU A 398 59.78 17.12 -15.27
C GLU A 398 60.08 16.85 -16.74
N ASN A 399 59.11 16.33 -17.50
CA ASN A 399 59.22 16.10 -18.95
C ASN A 399 58.73 17.29 -19.80
N GLU A 400 58.51 18.47 -19.19
CA GLU A 400 58.05 19.70 -19.85
C GLU A 400 56.74 19.56 -20.65
N ASN A 401 55.90 18.58 -20.32
CA ASN A 401 54.59 18.36 -20.95
C ASN A 401 53.50 19.15 -20.22
N TYR A 402 53.48 20.47 -20.45
CA TYR A 402 52.58 21.39 -19.75
C TYR A 402 51.09 21.20 -20.08
N ALA A 403 50.74 20.63 -21.23
CA ALA A 403 49.35 20.32 -21.58
C ALA A 403 48.80 19.20 -20.70
N LEU A 404 49.54 18.10 -20.59
CA LEU A 404 49.20 16.98 -19.69
C LEU A 404 49.23 17.40 -18.21
N ALA A 405 50.18 18.26 -17.83
CA ALA A 405 50.24 18.78 -16.46
C ALA A 405 49.00 19.64 -16.10
N ALA A 406 48.43 20.39 -17.05
CA ALA A 406 47.19 21.14 -16.83
C ALA A 406 45.99 20.20 -16.66
N GLU A 407 45.85 19.18 -17.52
CA GLU A 407 44.78 18.18 -17.44
C GLU A 407 44.81 17.40 -16.11
N LEU A 408 45.99 16.91 -15.72
CA LEU A 408 46.18 16.19 -14.46
C LEU A 408 45.88 17.08 -13.25
N ARG A 409 46.20 18.38 -13.32
CA ARG A 409 45.88 19.34 -12.26
C ARG A 409 44.38 19.54 -12.10
N ASP A 410 43.65 19.68 -13.20
CA ASP A 410 42.19 19.86 -13.18
C ASP A 410 41.49 18.58 -12.66
N GLU A 411 42.01 17.40 -13.03
CA GLU A 411 41.52 16.11 -12.54
C GLU A 411 41.78 15.94 -11.03
N ILE A 412 42.97 16.31 -10.55
CA ILE A 412 43.29 16.35 -9.11
C ILE A 412 42.33 17.29 -8.38
N PHE A 413 42.11 18.50 -8.88
CA PHE A 413 41.22 19.48 -8.23
C PHE A 413 39.79 18.97 -8.13
N LYS A 414 39.29 18.30 -9.18
CA LYS A 414 37.98 17.66 -9.17
C LYS A 414 37.89 16.52 -8.15
N LEU A 415 38.86 15.60 -8.16
CA LEU A 415 38.89 14.47 -7.24
C LEU A 415 39.08 14.90 -5.79
N GLU A 416 39.84 15.96 -5.52
CA GLU A 416 39.98 16.57 -4.20
C GLU A 416 38.63 17.11 -3.70
N ALA A 417 37.87 17.83 -4.53
CA ALA A 417 36.54 18.32 -4.16
C ALA A 417 35.56 17.16 -3.86
N GLU A 418 35.58 16.11 -4.67
CA GLU A 418 34.74 14.92 -4.46
C GLU A 418 35.14 14.11 -3.21
N SER A 419 36.44 13.94 -2.97
CA SER A 419 36.97 13.25 -1.78
C SER A 419 36.62 14.01 -0.50
N LEU A 420 36.67 15.34 -0.53
CA LEU A 420 36.33 16.20 0.59
C LEU A 420 34.82 16.19 0.89
N ALA A 421 33.98 16.18 -0.16
CA ALA A 421 32.53 16.01 -0.01
C ALA A 421 32.16 14.63 0.57
N ALA A 422 32.79 13.56 0.08
CA ALA A 422 32.58 12.19 0.58
C ALA A 422 33.04 12.05 2.04
N SER A 423 34.19 12.64 2.39
CA SER A 423 34.71 12.67 3.78
C SER A 423 33.83 13.48 4.72
N ALA A 424 33.33 14.64 4.29
CA ALA A 424 32.41 15.45 5.07
C ALA A 424 31.07 14.72 5.34
N LYS A 425 30.55 13.99 4.34
CA LYS A 425 29.34 13.16 4.49
C LYS A 425 29.54 12.00 5.47
N ALA A 426 30.71 11.37 5.45
CA ALA A 426 31.07 10.29 6.39
C ALA A 426 31.25 10.82 7.82
N LEU A 427 31.93 11.97 7.99
CA LEU A 427 32.12 12.61 9.30
C LEU A 427 30.79 13.09 9.91
N ALA A 428 29.89 13.62 9.09
CA ALA A 428 28.54 14.01 9.52
C ALA A 428 27.73 12.80 10.01
N HIS A 429 27.92 11.62 9.41
CA HIS A 429 27.31 10.37 9.86
C HIS A 429 27.85 9.88 11.21
N GLU A 430 29.16 9.98 11.46
CA GLU A 430 29.77 9.49 12.70
C GLU A 430 29.47 10.38 13.92
N ASN A 431 29.34 11.70 13.74
CA ASN A 431 29.24 12.67 14.85
C ASN A 431 27.86 13.35 14.98
N ALA A 432 26.81 12.84 14.35
CA ALA A 432 25.50 13.49 14.39
C ALA A 432 24.91 13.53 15.81
N GLN A 433 24.77 14.75 16.33
CA GLN A 433 23.98 15.03 17.52
C GLN A 433 22.57 15.42 17.08
N TYR A 434 21.58 14.76 17.68
CA TYR A 434 20.17 14.95 17.38
C TYR A 434 19.55 15.79 18.50
N ALA A 435 18.88 16.89 18.15
CA ALA A 435 18.15 17.72 19.10
C ALA A 435 16.87 17.03 19.61
N PHE A 436 16.28 16.11 18.83
CA PHE A 436 15.04 15.43 19.17
C PHE A 436 15.22 13.92 19.34
N ARG A 437 14.47 13.33 20.27
CA ARG A 437 14.47 11.88 20.54
C ARG A 437 13.38 11.16 19.74
N LEU A 438 13.59 9.86 19.46
CA LEU A 438 12.52 9.00 18.95
C LEU A 438 11.33 9.01 19.90
N GLY A 439 10.13 9.13 19.35
CA GLY A 439 8.87 9.20 20.09
C GLY A 439 8.55 10.58 20.68
N GLN A 440 9.44 11.56 20.54
CA GLN A 440 9.15 12.92 20.99
C GLN A 440 8.07 13.57 20.13
N LYS A 441 7.08 14.20 20.75
CA LYS A 441 6.13 15.07 20.06
C LYS A 441 6.79 16.41 19.74
N VAL A 442 6.60 16.86 18.52
CA VAL A 442 7.18 18.10 17.98
C VAL A 442 6.11 18.90 17.25
N LYS A 443 6.38 20.18 17.04
CA LYS A 443 5.56 21.07 16.23
C LYS A 443 6.40 21.67 15.11
N HIS A 444 5.85 21.73 13.91
CA HIS A 444 6.52 22.37 12.79
C HIS A 444 6.53 23.90 12.94
N LYS A 445 7.69 24.54 12.81
CA LYS A 445 7.90 25.99 13.01
C LYS A 445 7.16 26.85 12.01
N LYS A 446 7.16 26.44 10.74
CA LYS A 446 6.54 27.18 9.62
C LYS A 446 5.05 26.84 9.42
N PHE A 447 4.75 25.55 9.23
CA PHE A 447 3.40 25.05 8.95
C PHE A 447 2.53 24.81 10.19
N GLY A 448 3.12 24.68 11.39
CA GLY A 448 2.36 24.61 12.65
C GLY A 448 1.75 23.25 12.98
N TYR A 449 1.90 22.23 12.13
CA TYR A 449 1.37 20.89 12.40
C TYR A 449 2.06 20.20 13.57
N ARG A 450 1.32 19.31 14.25
CA ARG A 450 1.81 18.45 15.33
C ARG A 450 2.31 17.14 14.74
N ALA A 451 3.45 16.65 15.21
CA ALA A 451 4.01 15.40 14.73
C ALA A 451 4.75 14.65 15.84
N VAL A 452 5.09 13.38 15.60
CA VAL A 452 5.97 12.58 16.46
C VAL A 452 7.16 12.07 15.66
N ILE A 453 8.35 12.14 16.26
CA ILE A 453 9.58 11.62 15.63
C ILE A 453 9.53 10.08 15.58
N CYS A 454 9.59 9.50 14.38
CA CYS A 454 9.68 8.06 14.17
C CYS A 454 10.98 7.61 13.50
N GLY A 455 11.76 8.53 12.95
CA GLY A 455 13.06 8.24 12.36
C GLY A 455 13.94 9.46 12.28
N MET A 456 15.23 9.25 12.03
CA MET A 456 16.21 10.33 11.95
C MET A 456 17.40 9.93 11.08
N ASP A 457 17.85 10.88 10.26
CA ASP A 457 19.04 10.77 9.44
C ASP A 457 20.00 11.90 9.81
N PRO A 458 21.32 11.64 9.84
CA PRO A 458 22.32 12.63 10.22
C PRO A 458 22.48 13.75 9.15
N VAL A 459 22.11 13.45 7.90
CA VAL A 459 22.09 14.37 6.76
C VAL A 459 20.87 14.04 5.90
N CYS A 460 20.46 14.98 5.04
CA CYS A 460 19.39 14.77 4.08
C CYS A 460 19.69 13.56 3.19
N SER A 461 18.82 12.55 3.22
CA SER A 461 18.95 11.31 2.43
C SER A 461 18.03 11.28 1.21
N GLU A 462 17.38 12.40 0.91
CA GLU A 462 16.41 12.56 -0.17
C GLU A 462 17.02 12.93 -1.52
N SER A 463 16.23 12.75 -2.57
CA SER A 463 16.60 13.09 -3.95
C SER A 463 16.82 14.60 -4.15
N SER A 464 17.63 14.95 -5.16
CA SER A 464 17.87 16.36 -5.51
C SER A 464 16.59 17.11 -5.89
N SER A 465 15.66 16.43 -6.57
CA SER A 465 14.33 16.98 -6.90
C SER A 465 13.51 17.28 -5.66
N TRP A 466 13.50 16.37 -4.68
CA TRP A 466 12.84 16.59 -3.40
C TRP A 466 13.47 17.78 -2.65
N MET A 467 14.81 17.83 -2.59
CA MET A 467 15.53 18.92 -1.92
C MET A 467 15.23 20.29 -2.54
N ASP A 468 15.05 20.36 -3.85
CA ASP A 468 14.68 21.60 -4.54
C ASP A 468 13.23 22.00 -4.23
N ASN A 469 12.30 21.04 -4.20
CA ASN A 469 10.88 21.25 -3.84
C ASN A 469 10.72 21.70 -2.37
N ALA A 470 11.38 21.01 -1.43
CA ALA A 470 11.42 21.37 -0.02
C ALA A 470 12.29 22.62 0.27
N GLN A 471 12.92 23.18 -0.76
CA GLN A 471 13.79 24.35 -0.70
C GLN A 471 14.94 24.24 0.31
N VAL A 472 15.54 23.04 0.42
CA VAL A 472 16.63 22.74 1.36
C VAL A 472 17.82 23.68 1.19
N LYS A 473 18.11 24.13 -0.03
CA LYS A 473 19.18 25.10 -0.31
C LYS A 473 18.98 26.48 0.31
N LYS A 474 17.73 26.84 0.66
CA LYS A 474 17.41 28.12 1.33
C LYS A 474 17.44 28.03 2.85
N LEU A 475 17.59 26.83 3.40
CA LEU A 475 17.70 26.59 4.83
C LEU A 475 19.05 27.10 5.36
N THR A 476 19.07 27.56 6.60
CA THR A 476 20.30 28.16 7.17
C THR A 476 21.39 27.12 7.40
N ARG A 477 21.00 25.88 7.69
CA ARG A 477 21.93 24.75 7.89
C ARG A 477 21.96 23.77 6.71
N GLY A 478 21.19 24.04 5.65
CA GLY A 478 21.20 23.26 4.41
C GLY A 478 20.89 21.77 4.59
N SER A 479 21.46 20.92 3.72
CA SER A 479 21.27 19.47 3.70
C SER A 479 22.19 18.68 4.65
N THR A 480 23.15 19.35 5.30
CA THR A 480 24.15 18.72 6.18
C THR A 480 23.72 18.66 7.64
N GLN A 481 22.56 19.23 7.98
CA GLN A 481 21.93 19.08 9.29
C GLN A 481 21.18 17.74 9.40
N PRO A 482 20.83 17.31 10.62
CA PRO A 482 19.93 16.18 10.81
C PRO A 482 18.54 16.43 10.21
N PHE A 483 17.97 15.39 9.62
CA PHE A 483 16.58 15.36 9.15
C PHE A 483 15.82 14.30 9.93
N TYR A 484 14.54 14.53 10.13
CA TYR A 484 13.67 13.65 10.91
C TYR A 484 12.53 13.14 10.04
N GLN A 485 12.24 11.85 10.19
CA GLN A 485 11.01 11.26 9.71
C GLN A 485 9.98 11.42 10.81
N VAL A 486 8.87 12.09 10.50
CA VAL A 486 7.83 12.41 11.49
C VAL A 486 6.47 11.92 11.02
N LEU A 487 5.71 11.35 11.95
CA LEU A 487 4.31 11.04 11.72
C LEU A 487 3.50 12.26 12.12
N VAL A 488 2.68 12.78 11.22
CA VAL A 488 1.92 14.00 11.44
C VAL A 488 0.53 13.64 11.97
N ASP A 489 0.02 14.40 12.94
CA ASP A 489 -1.32 14.17 13.48
C ASP A 489 -2.37 14.38 12.38
N VAL A 490 -3.13 13.34 12.06
CA VAL A 490 -4.14 13.34 10.99
C VAL A 490 -5.20 14.41 11.22
N ARG A 491 -5.44 14.78 12.48
CA ARG A 491 -6.40 15.85 12.82
C ARG A 491 -5.85 17.24 12.51
N ALA A 492 -4.53 17.41 12.54
CA ALA A 492 -3.88 18.67 12.23
C ALA A 492 -3.71 18.85 10.73
N GLU A 493 -3.21 17.83 10.03
CA GLU A 493 -2.99 17.85 8.58
C GLU A 493 -3.38 16.50 7.96
N PRO A 494 -4.64 16.32 7.53
CA PRO A 494 -5.14 15.02 7.07
C PRO A 494 -4.51 14.53 5.76
N ASN A 495 -3.86 15.42 5.01
CA ASN A 495 -3.26 15.12 3.69
C ASN A 495 -1.76 14.83 3.77
N LEU A 496 -1.15 14.89 4.96
CA LEU A 496 0.27 14.65 5.16
C LEU A 496 0.41 13.65 6.31
N LEU A 497 0.62 12.37 6.02
CA LEU A 497 0.77 11.32 7.05
C LEU A 497 2.20 11.24 7.55
N VAL A 498 3.15 11.21 6.62
CA VAL A 498 4.58 11.16 6.89
C VAL A 498 5.25 12.37 6.26
N ALA A 499 6.05 13.07 7.04
CA ALA A 499 6.86 14.18 6.57
C ALA A 499 8.34 13.94 6.87
N TYR A 500 9.20 14.44 5.98
CA TYR A 500 10.64 14.46 6.17
C TYR A 500 11.13 15.88 6.37
N VAL A 501 11.60 16.17 7.58
CA VAL A 501 11.68 17.55 8.07
C VAL A 501 13.10 17.86 8.57
N PRO A 502 13.71 18.98 8.16
CA PRO A 502 15.00 19.42 8.70
C PRO A 502 14.88 19.81 10.17
N GLU A 503 15.92 19.53 10.96
CA GLU A 503 15.96 19.85 12.40
C GLU A 503 15.60 21.31 12.72
N GLU A 504 16.06 22.28 11.92
CA GLU A 504 15.80 23.71 12.17
C GLU A 504 14.32 24.13 12.04
N ASN A 505 13.49 23.29 11.41
CA ASN A 505 12.06 23.52 11.24
C ASN A 505 11.21 22.88 12.34
N LEU A 506 11.81 22.14 13.27
CA LEU A 506 11.08 21.49 14.37
C LEU A 506 11.23 22.28 15.67
N LEU A 507 10.17 22.27 16.48
CA LEU A 507 10.12 22.87 17.80
C LEU A 507 9.58 21.88 18.82
N THR A 508 10.13 21.93 20.03
CA THR A 508 9.53 21.27 21.19
C THR A 508 8.29 22.04 21.62
N PRO A 509 7.15 21.37 21.90
CA PRO A 509 5.97 22.02 22.44
C PRO A 509 6.25 22.73 23.77
N ASP A 510 5.70 23.94 23.97
CA ASP A 510 5.93 24.75 25.18
C ASP A 510 5.40 24.11 26.48
N LYS A 511 4.49 23.13 26.34
CA LYS A 511 3.91 22.35 27.45
C LYS A 511 3.83 20.88 27.04
N PRO A 512 3.90 19.94 28.01
CA PRO A 512 3.66 18.52 27.76
C PRO A 512 2.34 18.32 27.02
N ASP A 513 2.42 17.74 25.82
CA ASP A 513 1.27 17.59 24.94
C ASP A 513 0.51 16.29 25.27
N MET A 514 -0.38 16.41 26.26
CA MET A 514 -1.30 15.33 26.68
C MET A 514 -2.55 15.21 25.78
N GLY A 515 -2.63 15.99 24.70
CA GLY A 515 -3.75 15.94 23.76
C GLY A 515 -3.80 14.61 23.02
N SER A 516 -5.00 14.24 22.55
CA SER A 516 -5.15 13.12 21.62
C SER A 516 -4.28 13.34 20.38
N PHE A 517 -3.64 12.28 19.92
CA PHE A 517 -2.82 12.26 18.73
C PHE A 517 -3.28 11.07 17.89
N ASP A 518 -3.65 11.32 16.64
CA ASP A 518 -4.29 10.33 15.79
C ASP A 518 -3.42 10.07 14.57
N HIS A 519 -2.89 8.86 14.45
CA HIS A 519 -2.11 8.47 13.28
C HIS A 519 -2.06 6.93 13.13
N PRO A 520 -2.27 6.37 11.92
CA PRO A 520 -2.41 4.92 11.70
C PRO A 520 -1.21 4.08 12.16
N TYR A 521 -0.01 4.66 12.14
CA TYR A 521 1.24 3.96 12.43
C TYR A 521 1.65 3.94 13.91
N ILE A 522 0.90 4.61 14.78
CA ILE A 522 1.27 4.79 16.20
C ILE A 522 1.36 3.45 16.93
N SER A 523 0.36 2.59 16.79
CA SER A 523 0.28 1.31 17.51
C SER A 523 1.37 0.31 17.11
N PHE A 524 2.00 0.49 15.94
CA PHE A 524 3.08 -0.38 15.47
C PHE A 524 4.45 0.11 15.90
N LEU A 525 4.64 1.44 15.94
CA LEU A 525 5.94 2.05 16.22
C LEU A 525 6.15 2.36 17.70
N PHE A 526 5.06 2.44 18.49
CA PHE A 526 5.12 2.84 19.89
C PHE A 526 4.26 1.94 20.78
N TYR A 527 4.77 1.63 21.99
CA TYR A 527 4.03 0.86 22.99
C TYR A 527 2.93 1.65 23.70
N GLY A 528 2.97 2.99 23.61
CA GLY A 528 2.09 3.90 24.33
C GLY A 528 2.76 5.26 24.52
N VAL A 529 2.24 6.03 25.48
CA VAL A 529 2.80 7.34 25.88
C VAL A 529 3.41 7.28 27.28
N ASP A 530 4.46 8.05 27.49
CA ASP A 530 5.13 8.24 28.77
C ASP A 530 4.41 9.32 29.62
N SER A 531 4.85 9.54 30.87
CA SER A 531 4.21 10.54 31.75
C SER A 531 4.43 11.98 31.31
N ALA A 532 5.36 12.23 30.38
CA ALA A 532 5.55 13.54 29.74
C ALA A 532 4.68 13.70 28.48
N GLY A 533 3.92 12.67 28.09
CA GLY A 533 3.04 12.67 26.92
C GLY A 533 3.75 12.31 25.61
N ASP A 534 5.04 11.99 25.65
CA ASP A 534 5.81 11.53 24.48
C ASP A 534 5.59 10.03 24.26
N PHE A 535 5.71 9.58 23.01
CA PHE A 535 5.53 8.17 22.69
C PHE A 535 6.74 7.31 23.06
N ILE A 536 6.49 6.08 23.48
CA ILE A 536 7.54 5.11 23.88
C ILE A 536 7.84 4.19 22.68
N PRO A 537 9.00 4.35 22.00
CA PRO A 537 9.29 3.57 20.79
C PRO A 537 9.49 2.08 21.08
N VAL A 538 9.00 1.22 20.16
CA VAL A 538 9.23 -0.21 20.23
C VAL A 538 10.73 -0.54 20.17
N LYS A 539 11.11 -1.70 20.73
CA LYS A 539 12.52 -2.10 20.82
C LYS A 539 13.21 -2.11 19.45
N GLN A 540 12.55 -2.65 18.44
CA GLN A 540 13.07 -2.79 17.09
C GLN A 540 13.34 -1.41 16.44
N LEU A 541 12.49 -0.42 16.70
CA LEU A 541 12.68 0.93 16.17
C LEU A 541 13.89 1.61 16.82
N ARG A 542 14.09 1.38 18.12
CA ARG A 542 15.27 1.85 18.85
C ARG A 542 16.56 1.20 18.34
N GLU A 543 16.51 -0.10 18.06
CA GLU A 543 17.63 -0.85 17.49
C GLU A 543 17.98 -0.36 16.08
N LYS A 544 16.98 -0.08 15.21
CA LYS A 544 17.19 0.48 13.86
C LYS A 544 18.04 1.74 13.87
N TYR A 545 17.80 2.65 14.81
CA TYR A 545 18.53 3.92 14.93
C TYR A 545 19.63 3.92 16.01
N ASN A 546 19.93 2.76 16.61
CA ASN A 546 20.88 2.59 17.70
C ASN A 546 20.69 3.61 18.84
N LYS A 547 19.44 3.79 19.30
CA LYS A 547 19.09 4.72 20.39
C LYS A 547 18.69 3.97 21.66
N PRO A 548 19.14 4.42 22.85
CA PRO A 548 18.70 3.83 24.11
C PRO A 548 17.22 4.14 24.38
N ARG A 549 16.61 3.39 25.32
CA ARG A 549 15.29 3.77 25.85
C ARG A 549 15.45 5.09 26.62
N HIS A 550 14.53 6.03 26.40
CA HIS A 550 14.46 7.21 27.25
C HIS A 550 13.77 6.85 28.58
N GLU A 551 14.41 7.23 29.68
CA GLU A 551 13.86 7.10 31.02
C GLU A 551 13.53 8.51 31.53
N ILE A 552 12.31 8.68 32.04
CA ILE A 552 11.89 9.94 32.64
C ILE A 552 12.58 10.04 34.01
N PRO A 553 13.19 11.19 34.35
CA PRO A 553 13.73 11.41 35.70
C PRO A 553 12.63 11.17 36.73
N ILE A 554 12.91 10.29 37.70
CA ILE A 554 12.04 10.11 38.87
C ILE A 554 12.21 11.38 39.71
N ASP A 555 11.13 12.14 39.92
CA ASP A 555 11.16 13.27 40.86
C ASP A 555 11.72 12.75 42.20
N PRO A 556 12.66 13.47 42.84
CA PRO A 556 13.13 13.08 44.16
C PRO A 556 11.92 13.00 45.10
N PRO A 557 11.88 12.03 46.03
CA PRO A 557 10.78 11.95 46.98
C PRO A 557 10.66 13.31 47.66
N ASN A 558 9.42 13.84 47.69
CA ASN A 558 9.11 15.04 48.46
C ASN A 558 9.58 14.77 49.90
N ASP A 559 10.65 15.44 50.32
CA ASP A 559 11.00 15.54 51.73
C ASP A 559 9.87 16.34 52.41
N GLU A 560 9.07 15.64 53.23
CA GLU A 560 8.09 16.21 54.16
C GLU A 560 8.74 17.11 55.22
#